data_AF-A0A414B809-F1
#
_entry.id   AF-A0A414B809-F1
#
_cell.length_a   1.000
_cell.length_b   1.000
_cell.length_c   1.000
_cell.angle_alpha   90.00
_cell.angle_beta   90.00
_cell.angle_gamma   90.00
#
_symmetry.space_group_name_H-M   'P 1'
#
loop_
_entity.id
_entity.type
_entity.pdbx_description
1 polymer ?
#
loop_
_entity_poly.entity_id
_entity_poly.type
_entity_poly.pdbx_seq_one_letter_code
_entity_poly.pdbx_strand_id
1 'polypeptide(L)' 'MGHFSYVTSSWLETASEDELRETASEMESLLDELDYDSDEHTQIYGIHIDVVNAISSRSPLDLPHREHGWYLSNDD' A
#
# COMPACT_ATOMS: atom_id res chain seq x y z
N MET A 1 9.75 -2.82 -16.99
CA MET A 1 8.78 -1.85 -16.45
C MET A 1 7.80 -2.64 -15.61
N GLY A 2 7.86 -2.49 -14.28
CA GLY A 2 7.02 -3.23 -13.36
C GLY A 2 5.54 -2.87 -13.52
N HIS A 3 4.66 -3.82 -13.23
CA HIS A 3 3.20 -3.75 -13.42
C HIS A 3 2.58 -2.45 -12.86
N PHE A 4 3.18 -1.86 -11.83
CA PHE A 4 2.68 -0.66 -11.14
C PHE A 4 3.54 0.59 -11.34
N SER A 5 4.32 0.66 -12.41
CA SER A 5 5.19 1.84 -12.69
C SER A 5 4.41 3.15 -12.92
N TYR A 6 3.08 3.08 -13.13
CA TYR A 6 2.21 4.24 -13.26
C TYR A 6 1.79 4.85 -11.91
N VAL A 7 1.95 4.09 -10.82
CA VAL A 7 1.67 4.53 -9.45
C VAL A 7 2.81 5.43 -9.00
N THR A 8 2.63 6.72 -9.29
CA THR A 8 3.54 7.79 -8.90
C THR A 8 2.92 8.60 -7.76
N SER A 9 3.73 9.37 -7.04
CA SER A 9 3.22 10.28 -6.00
C SER A 9 2.12 11.21 -6.53
N SER A 10 2.25 11.71 -7.76
CA SER A 10 1.19 12.52 -8.39
C SER A 10 -0.09 11.72 -8.66
N TRP A 11 0.02 10.47 -9.09
CA TRP A 11 -1.16 9.61 -9.25
C TRP A 11 -1.83 9.36 -7.89
N LEU A 12 -1.06 9.05 -6.85
CA LEU A 12 -1.56 8.87 -5.48
C LEU A 12 -2.23 10.13 -4.96
N GLU A 13 -1.80 11.32 -5.38
CA GLU A 13 -2.42 12.59 -5.02
C GLU A 13 -3.76 12.84 -5.73
N THR A 14 -3.92 12.35 -6.96
CA THR A 14 -5.11 12.62 -7.80
C THR A 14 -6.12 11.47 -7.88
N ALA A 15 -5.70 10.23 -7.58
CA ALA A 15 -6.52 9.03 -7.68
C ALA A 15 -7.67 9.05 -6.67
N SER A 16 -8.81 8.48 -7.06
CA SER A 16 -9.97 8.34 -6.17
C SER A 16 -9.75 7.22 -5.15
N GLU A 17 -10.49 7.23 -4.04
CA GLU A 17 -10.40 6.16 -3.03
C GLU A 17 -10.67 4.77 -3.62
N ASP A 18 -11.71 4.64 -4.46
CA ASP A 18 -12.01 3.39 -5.16
C ASP A 18 -10.81 2.90 -5.99
N GLU A 19 -10.17 3.78 -6.77
CA GLU A 19 -9.02 3.40 -7.59
C GLU A 19 -7.80 3.00 -6.75
N LEU A 20 -7.59 3.67 -5.61
CA LEU A 20 -6.54 3.32 -4.66
C LEU A 20 -6.81 1.94 -4.05
N ARG A 21 -8.07 1.65 -3.65
CA ARG A 21 -8.47 0.35 -3.08
C ARG A 21 -8.42 -0.78 -4.10
N GLU A 22 -8.86 -0.55 -5.34
CA GLU A 22 -8.73 -1.51 -6.45
C GLU A 22 -7.25 -1.83 -6.70
N THR A 23 -6.42 -0.80 -6.84
CA THR A 23 -4.98 -0.97 -7.08
C THR A 23 -4.31 -1.71 -5.92
N ALA A 24 -4.66 -1.40 -4.67
CA ALA A 24 -4.15 -2.12 -3.50
C ALA A 24 -4.55 -3.60 -3.53
N SER A 25 -5.81 -3.90 -3.86
CA SER A 25 -6.29 -5.29 -3.98
C SER A 25 -5.60 -6.06 -5.11
N GLU A 26 -5.34 -5.42 -6.25
CA GLU A 26 -4.57 -6.03 -7.35
C GLU A 26 -3.13 -6.30 -6.93
N MET A 27 -2.50 -5.38 -6.21
CA MET A 27 -1.15 -5.57 -5.66
C MET A 27 -1.09 -6.72 -4.67
N GLU A 28 -2.06 -6.84 -3.75
CA GLU A 28 -2.11 -7.97 -2.80
C GLU A 28 -2.24 -9.31 -3.53
N SER A 29 -3.11 -9.40 -4.53
CA SER A 29 -3.28 -10.63 -5.32
C SER A 29 -1.98 -11.00 -6.05
N LEU A 30 -1.28 -10.02 -6.61
CA LEU A 30 -0.03 -10.28 -7.31
C LEU A 30 1.10 -10.65 -6.34
N LEU A 31 1.15 -10.03 -5.16
CA LEU A 31 2.12 -10.36 -4.11
C LEU A 31 1.93 -11.79 -3.58
N ASP A 32 0.68 -12.29 -3.49
CA ASP A 32 0.37 -13.68 -3.13
C ASP A 32 0.89 -14.68 -4.18
N GLU A 33 0.83 -14.33 -5.46
CA GLU A 33 1.34 -15.16 -6.55
C GLU A 33 2.86 -15.11 -6.72
N LEU A 34 3.50 -14.01 -6.31
CA LEU A 34 4.93 -13.79 -6.45
C LEU A 34 5.74 -14.48 -5.35
N ASP A 35 6.96 -14.91 -5.72
CA ASP A 35 7.91 -15.40 -4.72
C ASP A 35 8.36 -14.25 -3.81
N TYR A 36 8.22 -14.44 -2.50
CA TYR A 36 8.53 -13.43 -1.48
C TYR A 36 9.98 -12.91 -1.57
N ASP A 37 10.93 -13.75 -2.01
CA ASP A 37 12.35 -13.40 -2.13
C ASP A 37 12.67 -12.68 -3.46
N SER A 38 11.69 -12.56 -4.36
CA SER A 38 11.86 -11.87 -5.64
C SER A 38 12.05 -10.36 -5.43
N ASP A 39 13.00 -9.77 -6.17
CA ASP A 39 13.14 -8.31 -6.28
C ASP A 39 11.82 -7.64 -6.70
N GLU A 40 11.00 -8.35 -7.50
CA GLU A 40 9.69 -7.88 -7.92
C GLU A 40 8.70 -7.80 -6.75
N HIS A 41 8.68 -8.79 -5.86
CA HIS A 41 7.85 -8.76 -4.66
C HIS A 41 8.23 -7.56 -3.77
N THR A 42 9.53 -7.36 -3.53
CA THR A 42 10.02 -6.20 -2.74
C THR A 42 9.64 -4.86 -3.38
N GLN A 43 9.76 -4.75 -4.71
CA GLN A 43 9.39 -3.53 -5.43
C GLN A 43 7.89 -3.23 -5.33
N ILE A 44 7.06 -4.24 -5.56
CA ILE A 44 5.59 -4.10 -5.55
C ILE A 44 5.08 -3.82 -4.14
N TYR A 45 5.66 -4.48 -3.13
CA TYR A 45 5.34 -4.22 -1.73
C TYR A 45 5.66 -2.78 -1.31
N GLY A 46 6.78 -2.23 -1.80
CA GLY A 46 7.12 -0.81 -1.57
C GLY A 46 6.08 0.15 -2.12
N ILE A 47 5.58 -0.10 -3.33
CA ILE A 47 4.54 0.72 -3.96
C ILE A 47 3.20 0.55 -3.22
N HIS A 48 2.86 -0.69 -2.84
CA HIS A 48 1.66 -1.01 -2.07
C HIS A 48 1.59 -0.23 -0.75
N ILE A 49 2.71 -0.11 -0.03
CA ILE A 49 2.79 0.71 1.19
C ILE A 49 2.44 2.18 0.90
N ASP A 50 2.90 2.74 -0.22
CA ASP A 50 2.61 4.13 -0.58
C ASP A 50 1.12 4.33 -0.91
N VAL A 51 0.50 3.36 -1.61
CA VAL A 51 -0.95 3.32 -1.88
C VAL A 51 -1.74 3.27 -0.59
N VAL A 52 -1.41 2.36 0.33
CA VAL A 52 -2.10 2.22 1.62
C VAL A 52 -1.93 3.47 2.48
N ASN A 53 -0.75 4.10 2.49
CA ASN A 53 -0.53 5.38 3.16
C ASN A 53 -1.37 6.50 2.53
N ALA A 54 -1.50 6.55 1.21
CA ALA A 54 -2.34 7.53 0.53
C ALA A 54 -3.83 7.34 0.91
N ILE A 55 -4.33 6.10 0.96
CA ILE A 55 -5.68 5.78 1.45
C ILE A 55 -5.83 6.23 2.91
N SER A 56 -4.89 5.86 3.77
CA SER A 56 -4.88 6.20 5.19
C SER A 56 -4.85 7.71 5.44
N SER A 57 -4.16 8.47 4.58
CA SER A 57 -4.04 9.93 4.69
C SER A 57 -5.32 10.64 4.24
N ARG A 58 -6.02 10.08 3.24
CA ARG A 58 -7.25 10.65 2.66
C ARG A 58 -8.50 10.31 3.46
N SER A 59 -8.54 9.11 4.02
CA SER A 59 -9.68 8.57 4.75
C SER A 59 -9.25 8.14 6.16
N PRO A 60 -9.24 9.07 7.13
CA PRO A 60 -8.96 8.75 8.54
C PRO A 60 -10.06 7.90 9.21
N LEU A 61 -11.11 7.49 8.48
CA LEU A 61 -12.37 6.97 9.03
C LEU A 61 -12.69 5.50 8.71
N ASP A 62 -11.91 4.80 7.89
CA ASP A 62 -12.22 3.41 7.52
C ASP A 62 -10.95 2.58 7.26
N LEU A 63 -9.97 2.71 8.15
CA LEU A 63 -8.95 1.67 8.28
C LEU A 63 -9.47 0.67 9.31
N PRO A 64 -9.41 -0.66 9.05
CA PRO A 64 -9.54 -1.61 10.14
C PRO A 64 -8.52 -1.19 11.20
N HIS A 65 -8.98 -1.00 12.44
CA HIS A 65 -8.09 -0.67 13.54
C HIS A 65 -6.86 -1.57 13.42
N ARG A 66 -5.68 -0.95 13.39
CA ARG A 66 -4.39 -1.64 13.34
C ARG A 66 -4.24 -2.38 14.68
N GLU A 67 -4.87 -3.55 14.81
CA GLU A 67 -4.87 -4.40 16.00
C GLU A 67 -3.50 -5.01 16.27
N HIS A 68 -2.58 -4.93 15.30
CA HIS A 68 -1.18 -5.31 15.46
C HIS A 68 -0.28 -4.09 15.62
N GLY A 69 0.02 -3.83 16.90
CA GLY A 69 0.76 -2.68 17.38
C GLY A 69 2.13 -2.48 16.72
N TRP A 70 2.32 -1.26 16.25
CA TRP A 70 3.63 -0.62 16.20
C TRP A 70 3.57 0.63 17.08
N TYR A 71 3.16 0.45 18.34
CA TYR A 71 3.53 1.38 19.40
C TYR A 71 5.02 1.19 19.65
N LEU A 72 5.85 2.01 19.00
CA LEU A 72 7.18 2.28 19.54
C LEU A 72 7.00 3.21 20.74
N SER A 73 7.04 2.55 21.90
CA SER A 73 7.44 3.01 23.23
C SER A 73 7.25 4.48 23.57
N ASN A 74 6.24 4.71 24.40
CA ASN A 74 6.45 5.56 25.57
C ASN A 74 7.53 4.86 26.43
N ASP A 75 8.81 5.20 26.22
CA ASP A 75 9.90 4.84 27.13
C ASP A 75 10.14 6.07 28.03
N ASP A 76 9.63 5.97 29.27
CA ASP A 76 9.76 6.82 30.48
C ASP A 76 10.08 8.32 30.33
#